data_AF-A0A838ZPI4-F1
#
_entry.id   AF-A0A838ZPI4-F1
#
_cell.length_a   1.000
_cell.length_b   1.000
_cell.length_c   1.000
_cell.angle_alpha   90.00
_cell.angle_beta   90.00
_cell.angle_gamma   90.00
#
_symmetry.space_group_name_H-M   'P 1'
#
loop_
_entity.id
_entity.type
_entity.pdbx_description
1 polymer ?
#
loop_
_entity_poly.entity_id
_entity_poly.type
_entity_poly.pdbx_seq_one_letter_code
_entity_poly.pdbx_strand_id
1 'polypeptide(L)'
;MAENTEEKELTFLGHIYELRGHLIRCFIAILVGAVLCAVFWSYITDNFIMAPLTSDFFTYQLLNSLAEKIGMDPIYPEAFNYTKELKNLDPSGQITSQIYTILLCGLILAIPYVVWEVWRFIRPALTESEQSHANGTVIAVSFFFLIGVLFSYFFMLPFSVQFLYSYNPFGISNEWRLSGYTSMFVQTLLGMGLVFLFPVFAYFLAKIGVLTPHFLRTYRKHALVVIFVLAAVITPSDIMSMMIAAIPLLFLYEFSIYITQYVFNKQIERDKRELMKN
;
A
#
# COMPACT_ATOMS: atom_id res chain seq x y z
N MET A 1 39.33 8.17 24.69
CA MET A 1 38.68 7.32 23.66
C MET A 1 37.49 6.54 24.23
N ALA A 2 37.50 6.14 25.51
CA ALA A 2 36.36 5.47 26.18
C ALA A 2 35.16 6.39 26.48
N GLU A 3 35.41 7.66 26.83
CA GLU A 3 34.37 8.62 27.24
C GLU A 3 33.35 8.97 26.12
N ASN A 4 33.81 8.94 24.86
CA ASN A 4 32.98 9.21 23.68
C ASN A 4 32.16 7.96 23.25
N THR A 5 32.47 6.78 23.81
CA THR A 5 31.73 5.54 23.57
C THR A 5 30.55 5.43 24.55
N GLU A 6 30.74 5.81 25.81
CA GLU A 6 29.67 5.81 26.84
C GLU A 6 28.58 6.86 26.58
N GLU A 7 28.92 8.09 26.17
CA GLU A 7 27.91 9.11 25.79
C GLU A 7 27.10 8.69 24.56
N LYS A 8 27.75 8.08 23.57
CA LYS A 8 27.06 7.51 22.41
C LYS A 8 26.14 6.36 22.81
N GLU A 9 26.59 5.44 23.68
CA GLU A 9 25.78 4.32 24.17
C GLU A 9 24.56 4.80 24.97
N LEU A 10 24.70 5.80 25.83
CA LEU A 10 23.57 6.43 26.54
C LEU A 10 22.57 7.08 25.57
N THR A 11 23.06 7.66 24.47
CA THR A 11 22.22 8.26 23.42
C THR A 11 21.51 7.19 22.56
N PHE A 12 22.21 6.13 22.16
CA PHE A 12 21.64 5.02 21.38
C PHE A 12 20.62 4.21 22.19
N LEU A 13 20.93 3.89 23.44
CA LEU A 13 20.01 3.16 24.33
C LEU A 13 18.80 4.01 24.70
N GLY A 14 18.98 5.32 24.89
CA GLY A 14 17.88 6.28 25.05
C GLY A 14 16.94 6.29 23.83
N HIS A 15 17.49 6.32 22.62
CA HIS A 15 16.71 6.28 21.38
C HIS A 15 15.99 4.93 21.17
N ILE A 16 16.58 3.80 21.57
CA ILE A 16 15.92 2.49 21.56
C ILE A 16 14.78 2.44 22.59
N TYR A 17 14.94 3.08 23.76
CA TYR A 17 13.90 3.15 24.76
C TYR A 17 12.68 3.96 24.28
N GLU A 18 12.92 5.09 23.61
CA GLU A 18 11.86 5.87 22.96
C GLU A 18 11.16 5.08 21.85
N LEU A 19 11.92 4.38 20.99
CA LEU A 19 11.37 3.55 19.93
C LEU A 19 10.38 2.50 20.46
N ARG A 20 10.72 1.82 21.56
CA ARG A 20 9.84 0.81 22.18
C ARG A 20 8.49 1.40 22.54
N GLY A 21 8.48 2.59 23.13
CA GLY A 21 7.25 3.27 23.54
C GLY A 21 6.32 3.57 22.36
N HIS A 22 6.90 4.08 21.26
CA HIS A 22 6.15 4.34 20.03
C HIS A 22 5.64 3.06 19.38
N LEU A 23 6.46 2.01 19.31
CA LEU A 23 6.06 0.70 18.75
C LEU A 23 4.90 0.07 19.54
N ILE A 24 4.93 0.13 20.87
CA ILE A 24 3.85 -0.40 21.71
C ILE A 24 2.54 0.37 21.44
N ARG A 25 2.58 1.69 21.32
CA ARG A 25 1.38 2.50 21.01
C ARG A 25 0.83 2.19 19.62
N CYS A 26 1.69 2.05 18.61
CA CYS A 26 1.28 1.61 17.28
C CYS A 26 0.60 0.24 17.33
N PHE A 27 1.18 -0.71 18.07
CA PHE A 27 0.62 -2.04 18.22
C PHE A 27 -0.74 -2.02 18.93
N ILE A 28 -0.87 -1.24 20.01
CA ILE A 28 -2.16 -1.05 20.72
C ILE A 28 -3.19 -0.43 19.76
N ALA A 29 -2.83 0.59 18.98
CA ALA A 29 -3.76 1.22 18.05
C ALA A 29 -4.27 0.23 16.99
N ILE A 30 -3.37 -0.62 16.44
CA ILE A 30 -3.74 -1.68 15.50
C ILE A 30 -4.66 -2.71 16.18
N LEU A 31 -4.37 -3.11 17.42
CA LEU A 31 -5.21 -4.04 18.17
C LEU A 31 -6.59 -3.46 18.47
N VAL A 32 -6.68 -2.17 18.82
CA VAL A 32 -7.97 -1.49 19.03
C VAL A 32 -8.77 -1.47 17.72
N GLY A 33 -8.12 -1.12 16.60
CA GLY A 33 -8.74 -1.20 15.27
C GLY A 33 -9.21 -2.61 14.92
N ALA A 34 -8.40 -3.63 15.22
CA ALA A 34 -8.74 -5.03 15.01
C ALA A 34 -9.95 -5.46 15.87
N VAL A 35 -10.01 -5.07 17.15
CA VAL A 35 -11.16 -5.35 18.01
C VAL A 35 -12.42 -4.69 17.46
N LEU A 36 -12.33 -3.45 16.98
CA LEU A 36 -13.47 -2.78 16.32
C LEU A 36 -13.92 -3.56 15.07
N CYS A 37 -13.00 -4.00 14.22
CA CYS A 37 -13.34 -4.83 13.07
C CYS A 37 -13.94 -6.19 13.46
N ALA A 38 -13.49 -6.78 14.57
CA ALA A 38 -14.04 -8.03 15.09
C ALA A 38 -15.50 -7.88 15.55
N VAL A 39 -15.85 -6.75 16.18
CA VAL A 39 -17.23 -6.44 16.59
C VAL A 39 -18.16 -6.33 15.38
N PHE A 40 -17.69 -5.74 14.28
CA PHE A 40 -18.46 -5.57 13.05
C PHE A 40 -18.17 -6.65 11.98
N TRP A 41 -17.72 -7.84 12.41
CA TRP A 41 -17.22 -8.89 11.51
C TRP A 41 -18.22 -9.33 10.43
N SER A 42 -19.49 -9.52 10.79
CA SER A 42 -20.54 -9.92 9.83
C SER A 42 -20.68 -8.87 8.71
N TYR A 43 -20.77 -7.60 9.07
CA TYR A 43 -20.88 -6.50 8.11
C TYR A 43 -19.66 -6.40 7.20
N ILE A 44 -18.45 -6.53 7.74
CA ILE A 44 -17.20 -6.46 6.97
C ILE A 44 -17.09 -7.65 6.01
N THR A 45 -17.47 -8.83 6.45
CA THR A 45 -17.38 -10.03 5.61
C THR A 45 -18.31 -9.92 4.40
N ASP A 46 -19.58 -9.57 4.62
CA ASP A 46 -20.57 -9.57 3.55
C ASP A 46 -20.38 -8.38 2.58
N ASN A 47 -20.07 -7.19 3.10
CA ASN A 47 -20.04 -5.96 2.28
C ASN A 47 -18.64 -5.56 1.80
N PHE A 48 -17.59 -6.08 2.40
CA PHE A 48 -16.21 -5.69 2.07
C PHE A 48 -15.39 -6.87 1.55
N ILE A 49 -15.29 -7.95 2.32
CA ILE A 49 -14.46 -9.09 1.93
C ILE A 49 -15.09 -9.84 0.77
N MET A 50 -16.37 -10.18 0.85
CA MET A 50 -17.04 -11.00 -0.17
C MET A 50 -17.59 -10.16 -1.34
N ALA A 51 -17.66 -8.84 -1.20
CA ALA A 51 -18.26 -7.99 -2.22
C ALA A 51 -17.57 -8.09 -3.61
N PRO A 52 -16.23 -8.13 -3.73
CA PRO A 52 -15.56 -8.32 -5.02
C PRO A 52 -15.82 -9.70 -5.67
N LEU A 53 -16.44 -10.66 -4.98
CA LEU A 53 -16.82 -11.97 -5.53
C LEU A 53 -18.23 -11.97 -6.14
N THR A 54 -18.93 -10.83 -6.08
CA THR A 54 -20.30 -10.67 -6.57
C THR A 54 -20.34 -9.63 -7.68
N SER A 55 -21.23 -9.82 -8.65
CA SER A 55 -21.47 -8.86 -9.73
C SER A 55 -21.97 -7.49 -9.25
N ASP A 56 -22.53 -7.42 -8.04
CA ASP A 56 -23.05 -6.19 -7.43
C ASP A 56 -21.95 -5.22 -6.98
N PHE A 57 -20.68 -5.62 -7.10
CA PHE A 57 -19.57 -4.75 -6.74
C PHE A 57 -19.52 -3.51 -7.63
N PHE A 58 -19.33 -2.35 -6.99
CA PHE A 58 -19.32 -1.04 -7.63
C PHE A 58 -18.45 -0.98 -8.91
N THR A 59 -17.27 -1.61 -8.88
CA THR A 59 -16.35 -1.59 -10.03
C THR A 59 -16.93 -2.28 -11.26
N TYR A 60 -17.60 -3.43 -11.10
CA TYR A 60 -18.18 -4.15 -12.23
C TYR A 60 -19.34 -3.36 -12.84
N GLN A 61 -20.20 -2.81 -12.00
CA GLN A 61 -21.32 -1.96 -12.44
C GLN A 61 -20.83 -0.70 -13.15
N LEU A 62 -19.83 -0.02 -12.58
CA LEU A 62 -19.25 1.18 -13.18
C LEU A 62 -18.65 0.90 -14.56
N LEU A 63 -17.84 -0.16 -14.69
CA LEU A 63 -17.18 -0.50 -15.95
C LEU A 63 -18.18 -0.96 -17.01
N ASN A 64 -19.20 -1.75 -16.64
CA ASN A 64 -20.25 -2.17 -17.56
C ASN A 64 -21.11 -0.97 -18.02
N SER A 65 -21.47 -0.07 -17.11
CA SER A 65 -22.19 1.18 -17.46
C SER A 65 -21.37 2.10 -18.36
N LEU A 66 -20.04 2.12 -18.22
CA LEU A 66 -19.16 2.87 -19.11
C LEU A 66 -19.05 2.22 -20.50
N ALA A 67 -18.97 0.90 -20.56
CA ALA A 67 -18.94 0.15 -21.81
C ALA A 67 -20.23 0.36 -22.62
N GLU A 68 -21.39 0.24 -21.97
CA GLU A 68 -22.69 0.47 -22.58
C GLU A 68 -22.82 1.90 -23.15
N LYS A 69 -22.33 2.90 -22.40
CA LYS A 69 -22.29 4.30 -22.88
C LYS A 69 -21.41 4.52 -24.10
N ILE A 70 -20.41 3.66 -24.31
CA ILE A 70 -19.50 3.70 -25.47
C ILE A 70 -20.00 2.79 -26.60
N GLY A 71 -21.12 2.08 -26.39
CA GLY A 71 -21.69 1.13 -27.36
C GLY A 71 -20.92 -0.19 -27.45
N MET A 72 -20.18 -0.55 -26.41
CA MET A 72 -19.48 -1.82 -26.29
C MET A 72 -20.30 -2.82 -25.48
N ASP A 73 -20.11 -4.12 -25.77
CA ASP A 73 -20.64 -5.20 -24.95
C ASP A 73 -20.11 -5.10 -23.50
N PRO A 74 -20.85 -5.65 -22.51
CA PRO A 74 -20.43 -5.66 -21.11
C PRO A 74 -19.02 -6.25 -20.94
N ILE A 75 -18.15 -5.54 -20.22
CA ILE A 75 -16.77 -5.99 -19.95
C ILE A 75 -16.78 -7.21 -19.02
N TYR A 76 -17.72 -7.22 -18.07
CA TYR A 76 -17.90 -8.29 -17.09
C TYR A 76 -19.28 -8.94 -17.24
N PRO A 77 -19.42 -10.25 -16.92
CA PRO A 77 -20.72 -10.92 -16.92
C PRO A 77 -21.73 -10.20 -16.04
N GLU A 78 -22.98 -10.13 -16.50
CA GLU A 78 -24.05 -9.37 -15.84
C GLU A 78 -24.42 -9.90 -14.45
N ALA A 79 -24.34 -11.22 -14.25
CA ALA A 79 -24.65 -11.85 -12.97
C ALA A 79 -23.69 -12.99 -12.66
N PHE A 80 -22.97 -12.87 -11.55
CA PHE A 80 -22.17 -13.96 -10.98
C PHE A 80 -22.07 -13.81 -9.45
N ASN A 81 -21.90 -14.95 -8.77
CA ASN A 81 -21.69 -14.99 -7.33
C ASN A 81 -20.75 -16.14 -6.97
N TYR A 82 -19.45 -15.83 -6.86
CA TYR A 82 -18.43 -16.84 -6.54
C TYR A 82 -18.37 -17.15 -5.05
N THR A 83 -19.05 -16.39 -4.19
CA THR A 83 -19.06 -16.59 -2.73
C THR A 83 -19.60 -17.97 -2.35
N LYS A 84 -20.59 -18.49 -3.10
CA LYS A 84 -21.21 -19.80 -2.84
C LYS A 84 -20.33 -20.99 -3.24
N GLU A 85 -19.28 -20.75 -4.01
CA GLU A 85 -18.39 -21.78 -4.53
C GLU A 85 -17.09 -21.91 -3.73
N LEU A 86 -16.87 -21.01 -2.78
CA LEU A 86 -15.71 -21.07 -1.89
C LEU A 86 -15.80 -22.30 -0.98
N LYS A 87 -14.78 -23.15 -1.05
CA LYS A 87 -14.64 -24.30 -0.16
C LYS A 87 -13.63 -24.00 0.94
N ASN A 88 -13.92 -24.49 2.14
CA ASN A 88 -12.94 -24.58 3.21
C ASN A 88 -12.34 -25.99 3.24
N LEU A 89 -11.06 -26.12 2.88
CA LEU A 89 -10.37 -27.40 2.85
C LEU A 89 -9.51 -27.63 4.10
N ASP A 90 -9.23 -26.58 4.86
CA ASP A 90 -8.38 -26.62 6.04
C ASP A 90 -9.23 -26.40 7.31
N PRO A 91 -9.11 -27.24 8.36
CA PRO A 91 -9.87 -27.08 9.59
C PRO A 91 -9.68 -25.70 10.26
N SER A 92 -8.46 -25.16 10.19
CA SER A 92 -8.11 -23.83 10.70
C SER A 92 -8.29 -22.70 9.69
N GLY A 93 -8.66 -23.00 8.44
CA GLY A 93 -8.67 -22.03 7.34
C GLY A 93 -9.54 -20.82 7.61
N GLN A 94 -10.77 -21.04 8.09
CA GLN A 94 -11.70 -19.95 8.44
C GLN A 94 -11.18 -19.07 9.58
N ILE A 95 -10.55 -19.66 10.60
CA ILE A 95 -9.98 -18.92 11.74
C ILE A 95 -8.81 -18.07 11.27
N THR A 96 -7.89 -18.64 10.49
CA THR A 96 -6.74 -17.91 9.94
C THR A 96 -7.19 -16.77 9.03
N SER A 97 -8.15 -17.03 8.13
CA SER A 97 -8.75 -16.00 7.28
C SER A 97 -9.32 -14.86 8.10
N GLN A 98 -10.12 -15.19 9.13
CA GLN A 98 -10.73 -14.18 9.99
C GLN A 98 -9.68 -13.32 10.69
N ILE A 99 -8.66 -13.93 11.30
CA ILE A 99 -7.60 -13.20 12.01
C ILE A 99 -6.85 -12.28 11.05
N TYR A 100 -6.43 -12.78 9.88
CA TYR A 100 -5.68 -11.98 8.92
C TYR A 100 -6.47 -10.79 8.41
N THR A 101 -7.76 -10.96 8.12
CA THR A 101 -8.57 -9.84 7.66
C THR A 101 -8.84 -8.82 8.75
N ILE A 102 -9.17 -9.26 9.97
CA ILE A 102 -9.40 -8.35 11.10
C ILE A 102 -8.14 -7.52 11.40
N LEU A 103 -6.97 -8.16 11.39
CA LEU A 103 -5.70 -7.47 11.60
C LEU A 103 -5.40 -6.47 10.47
N LEU A 104 -5.65 -6.84 9.22
CA LEU A 104 -5.48 -5.94 8.09
C LEU A 104 -6.42 -4.73 8.15
N CYS A 105 -7.72 -4.96 8.32
CA CYS A 105 -8.70 -3.88 8.42
C CYS A 105 -8.40 -2.99 9.62
N GLY A 106 -8.03 -3.59 10.76
CA GLY A 106 -7.59 -2.86 11.94
C GLY A 106 -6.36 -2.00 11.68
N LEU A 107 -5.37 -2.51 10.92
CA LEU A 107 -4.21 -1.75 10.49
C LEU A 107 -4.60 -0.57 9.58
N ILE A 108 -5.46 -0.80 8.57
CA ILE A 108 -5.91 0.25 7.65
C ILE A 108 -6.58 1.40 8.42
N LEU A 109 -7.43 1.08 9.40
CA LEU A 109 -8.07 2.08 10.26
C LEU A 109 -7.06 2.78 11.18
N ALA A 110 -6.05 2.06 11.67
CA ALA A 110 -5.04 2.60 12.57
C ALA A 110 -3.95 3.42 11.85
N ILE A 111 -3.82 3.34 10.52
CA ILE A 111 -2.74 3.99 9.75
C ILE A 111 -2.55 5.47 10.07
N PRO A 112 -3.59 6.33 10.10
CA PRO A 112 -3.39 7.74 10.41
C PRO A 112 -2.70 7.96 11.76
N TYR A 113 -3.04 7.15 12.76
CA TYR A 113 -2.41 7.18 14.07
C TYR A 113 -1.01 6.57 14.07
N VAL A 114 -0.82 5.41 13.42
CA VAL A 114 0.49 4.72 13.32
C VAL A 114 1.52 5.62 12.64
N VAL A 115 1.15 6.25 11.52
CA VAL A 115 2.02 7.18 10.79
C VAL A 115 2.36 8.38 11.66
N TRP A 116 1.38 8.94 12.38
CA TRP A 116 1.61 10.05 13.29
C TRP A 116 2.59 9.68 14.42
N GLU A 117 2.45 8.49 15.01
CA GLU A 117 3.32 8.03 16.10
C GLU A 117 4.74 7.72 15.59
N VAL A 118 4.89 7.05 14.44
CA VAL A 118 6.18 6.84 13.77
C VAL A 118 6.84 8.17 13.46
N TRP A 119 6.07 9.15 13.01
CA TRP A 119 6.59 10.47 12.72
C TRP A 119 7.01 11.22 13.99
N ARG A 120 6.26 11.10 15.09
CA ARG A 120 6.62 11.66 16.39
C ARG A 120 7.97 11.15 16.89
N PHE A 121 8.32 9.92 16.56
CA PHE A 121 9.63 9.34 16.83
C PHE A 121 10.75 9.92 15.94
N ILE A 122 10.46 10.21 14.67
CA ILE A 122 11.46 10.76 13.73
C ILE A 122 11.67 12.27 13.94
N ARG A 123 10.62 13.00 14.36
CA ARG A 123 10.64 14.47 14.52
C ARG A 123 11.82 15.03 15.32
N PRO A 124 12.24 14.45 16.47
CA PRO A 124 13.37 14.97 17.25
C PRO A 124 14.70 14.93 16.50
N ALA A 125 14.84 14.04 15.51
CA ALA A 125 16.04 13.93 14.68
C ALA A 125 16.09 14.94 13.52
N LEU A 126 15.03 15.75 13.31
CA LEU A 126 14.92 16.72 12.22
C LEU A 126 15.24 18.14 12.68
N THR A 127 15.85 18.93 11.79
CA THR A 127 16.19 20.34 12.07
C THR A 127 14.94 21.22 12.20
N GLU A 128 15.03 22.35 12.92
CA GLU A 128 13.88 23.23 13.20
C GLU A 128 13.12 23.69 11.94
N SER A 129 13.83 23.92 10.83
CA SER A 129 13.24 24.29 9.53
C SER A 129 12.42 23.15 8.88
N GLU A 130 12.72 21.90 9.26
CA GLU A 130 12.06 20.70 8.75
C GLU A 130 10.85 20.29 9.59
N GLN A 131 10.82 20.70 10.85
CA GLN A 131 9.69 20.45 11.76
C GLN A 131 8.39 21.14 11.29
N SER A 132 8.46 22.26 10.56
CA SER A 132 7.27 22.94 10.01
C SER A 132 6.62 22.16 8.85
N HIS A 133 7.43 21.50 8.01
CA HIS A 133 6.94 20.65 6.92
C HIS A 133 6.46 19.28 7.40
N ALA A 134 6.74 18.96 8.66
CA ALA A 134 6.55 17.66 9.28
C ALA A 134 5.08 17.22 9.36
N ASN A 135 4.16 18.18 9.58
CA ASN A 135 2.72 17.88 9.62
C ASN A 135 2.15 17.53 8.24
N GLY A 136 2.68 18.13 7.16
CA GLY A 136 2.27 17.82 5.79
C GLY A 136 2.64 16.39 5.37
N THR A 137 3.74 15.87 5.92
CA THR A 137 4.17 14.49 5.66
C THR A 137 3.20 13.44 6.18
N VAL A 138 2.75 13.57 7.44
CA VAL A 138 1.85 12.58 8.04
C VAL A 138 0.56 12.45 7.22
N ILE A 139 0.03 13.58 6.77
CA ILE A 139 -1.14 13.65 5.89
C ILE A 139 -0.82 12.99 4.55
N ALA A 140 0.33 13.31 3.93
CA ALA A 140 0.73 12.71 2.66
C ALA A 140 0.88 11.19 2.74
N VAL A 141 1.61 10.66 3.73
CA VAL A 141 1.79 9.20 3.92
C VAL A 141 0.44 8.51 4.11
N SER A 142 -0.42 9.04 4.97
CA SER A 142 -1.75 8.47 5.22
C SER A 142 -2.61 8.49 3.96
N PHE A 143 -2.59 9.60 3.22
CA PHE A 143 -3.30 9.76 1.95
C PHE A 143 -2.83 8.78 0.88
N PHE A 144 -1.52 8.69 0.65
CA PHE A 144 -0.95 7.76 -0.33
C PHE A 144 -1.24 6.30 0.03
N PHE A 145 -1.10 5.92 1.30
CA PHE A 145 -1.44 4.56 1.76
C PHE A 145 -2.90 4.23 1.49
N LEU A 146 -3.83 5.13 1.88
CA LEU A 146 -5.26 4.92 1.68
C LEU A 146 -5.61 4.85 0.19
N ILE A 147 -5.02 5.68 -0.67
CA ILE A 147 -5.21 5.56 -2.12
C ILE A 147 -4.70 4.22 -2.64
N GLY A 148 -3.55 3.73 -2.15
CA GLY A 148 -3.05 2.41 -2.55
C GLY A 148 -3.99 1.28 -2.15
N VAL A 149 -4.56 1.34 -0.95
CA VAL A 149 -5.59 0.39 -0.48
C VAL A 149 -6.87 0.50 -1.30
N LEU A 150 -7.35 1.71 -1.60
CA LEU A 150 -8.54 1.92 -2.42
C LEU A 150 -8.31 1.43 -3.85
N PHE A 151 -7.15 1.71 -4.44
CA PHE A 151 -6.79 1.25 -5.78
C PHE A 151 -6.74 -0.28 -5.85
N SER A 152 -6.09 -0.93 -4.88
CA SER A 152 -6.04 -2.39 -4.83
C SER A 152 -7.43 -3.01 -4.65
N TYR A 153 -8.25 -2.45 -3.75
CA TYR A 153 -9.59 -2.95 -3.49
C TYR A 153 -10.56 -2.75 -4.67
N PHE A 154 -10.59 -1.55 -5.27
CA PHE A 154 -11.54 -1.22 -6.32
C PHE A 154 -11.07 -1.58 -7.73
N PHE A 155 -9.78 -1.71 -8.01
CA PHE A 155 -9.30 -2.01 -9.36
C PHE A 155 -8.62 -3.37 -9.45
N MET A 156 -7.64 -3.65 -8.58
CA MET A 156 -6.85 -4.88 -8.72
C MET A 156 -7.64 -6.13 -8.35
N LEU A 157 -8.27 -6.15 -7.18
CA LEU A 157 -9.03 -7.31 -6.73
C LEU A 157 -10.12 -7.76 -7.71
N PRO A 158 -11.06 -6.88 -8.16
CA PRO A 158 -12.11 -7.33 -9.06
C PRO A 158 -11.56 -7.85 -10.39
N PHE A 159 -10.48 -7.25 -10.88
CA PHE A 159 -9.81 -7.74 -12.08
C PHE A 159 -9.19 -9.12 -11.86
N SER A 160 -8.40 -9.28 -10.79
CA SER A 160 -7.73 -10.56 -10.47
C SER A 160 -8.74 -11.68 -10.23
N VAL A 161 -9.80 -11.42 -9.49
CA VAL A 161 -10.90 -12.37 -9.26
C VAL A 161 -11.51 -12.80 -10.59
N GLN A 162 -11.90 -11.85 -11.44
CA GLN A 162 -12.57 -12.18 -12.68
C GLN A 162 -11.64 -12.94 -13.64
N PHE A 163 -10.40 -12.49 -13.77
CA PHE A 163 -9.43 -13.13 -14.65
C PHE A 163 -9.15 -14.57 -14.20
N LEU A 164 -8.80 -14.78 -12.94
CA LEU A 164 -8.45 -16.10 -12.42
C LEU A 164 -9.65 -17.06 -12.43
N TYR A 165 -10.86 -16.56 -12.22
CA TYR A 165 -12.06 -17.40 -12.24
C TYR A 165 -12.47 -17.76 -13.67
N SER A 166 -12.49 -16.77 -14.59
CA SER A 166 -12.93 -16.96 -15.99
C SER A 166 -11.89 -17.68 -16.86
N TYR A 167 -10.62 -17.68 -16.45
CA TYR A 167 -9.55 -18.32 -17.20
C TYR A 167 -9.61 -19.85 -17.06
N ASN A 168 -10.21 -20.50 -18.06
CA ASN A 168 -10.35 -21.95 -18.11
C ASN A 168 -10.11 -22.52 -19.52
N PRO A 169 -8.85 -22.55 -20.00
CA PRO A 169 -8.55 -23.06 -21.35
C PRO A 169 -8.75 -24.58 -21.51
N PHE A 170 -8.81 -25.32 -20.40
CA PHE A 170 -8.89 -26.80 -20.41
C PHE A 170 -10.28 -27.35 -20.07
N GLY A 171 -11.27 -26.48 -19.79
CA GLY A 171 -12.63 -26.89 -19.43
C GLY A 171 -12.75 -27.56 -18.06
N ILE A 172 -11.77 -27.41 -17.18
CA ILE A 172 -11.76 -27.97 -15.81
C ILE A 172 -12.29 -26.91 -14.85
N SER A 173 -13.27 -27.22 -14.02
CA SER A 173 -13.83 -26.26 -13.06
C SER A 173 -12.78 -25.79 -12.05
N ASN A 174 -12.63 -24.47 -11.90
CA ASN A 174 -11.73 -23.86 -10.93
C ASN A 174 -12.39 -23.85 -9.54
N GLU A 175 -11.93 -24.71 -8.63
CA GLU A 175 -12.41 -24.71 -7.24
C GLU A 175 -11.58 -23.78 -6.35
N TRP A 176 -12.19 -22.73 -5.82
CA TRP A 176 -11.51 -21.74 -5.00
C TRP A 176 -11.57 -22.06 -3.51
N ARG A 177 -10.46 -21.82 -2.83
CA ARG A 177 -10.34 -21.96 -1.37
C ARG A 177 -10.57 -20.62 -0.69
N LEU A 178 -11.32 -20.62 0.40
CA LEU A 178 -11.54 -19.41 1.21
C LEU A 178 -10.21 -18.81 1.71
N SER A 179 -9.30 -19.66 2.20
CA SER A 179 -7.98 -19.23 2.69
C SER A 179 -7.12 -18.62 1.59
N GLY A 180 -7.17 -19.17 0.37
CA GLY A 180 -6.48 -18.64 -0.81
C GLY A 180 -7.01 -17.26 -1.21
N TYR A 181 -8.33 -17.11 -1.30
CA TYR A 181 -8.96 -15.81 -1.57
C TYR A 181 -8.59 -14.77 -0.51
N THR A 182 -8.70 -15.12 0.76
CA THR A 182 -8.40 -14.20 1.86
C THR A 182 -6.93 -13.78 1.87
N SER A 183 -6.02 -14.71 1.56
CA SER A 183 -4.58 -14.39 1.46
C SER A 183 -4.31 -13.44 0.30
N MET A 184 -4.89 -13.70 -0.87
CA MET A 184 -4.81 -12.79 -2.03
C MET A 184 -5.36 -11.41 -1.68
N PHE A 185 -6.53 -11.35 -1.03
CA PHE A 185 -7.14 -10.11 -0.54
C PHE A 185 -6.17 -9.33 0.35
N VAL A 186 -5.62 -10.00 1.38
CA VAL A 186 -4.76 -9.36 2.36
C VAL A 186 -3.44 -8.88 1.75
N GLN A 187 -2.79 -9.74 0.96
CA GLN A 187 -1.52 -9.42 0.31
C GLN A 187 -1.66 -8.28 -0.69
N THR A 188 -2.74 -8.27 -1.49
CA THR A 188 -2.96 -7.23 -2.50
C THR A 188 -3.22 -5.87 -1.86
N LEU A 189 -4.06 -5.80 -0.82
CA LEU A 189 -4.38 -4.55 -0.13
C LEU A 189 -3.17 -3.99 0.63
N LEU A 190 -2.51 -4.83 1.42
CA LEU A 190 -1.35 -4.41 2.21
C LEU A 190 -0.17 -4.07 1.30
N GLY A 191 0.13 -4.93 0.33
CA GLY A 191 1.23 -4.74 -0.60
C GLY A 191 1.08 -3.46 -1.39
N MET A 192 -0.11 -3.17 -1.92
CA MET A 192 -0.34 -1.95 -2.67
C MET A 192 -0.36 -0.71 -1.78
N GLY A 193 -0.95 -0.77 -0.59
CA GLY A 193 -0.89 0.30 0.40
C GLY A 193 0.55 0.70 0.73
N LEU A 194 1.44 -0.28 0.95
CA LEU A 194 2.86 -0.06 1.24
C LEU A 194 3.63 0.47 0.04
N VAL A 195 3.41 -0.08 -1.16
CA VAL A 195 4.04 0.38 -2.40
C VAL A 195 3.69 1.84 -2.70
N PHE A 196 2.44 2.25 -2.46
CA PHE A 196 2.01 3.63 -2.68
C PHE A 196 2.72 4.64 -1.78
N LEU A 197 3.42 4.21 -0.73
CA LEU A 197 4.27 5.08 0.08
C LEU A 197 5.58 5.46 -0.63
N PHE A 198 5.94 4.77 -1.72
CA PHE A 198 7.20 4.99 -2.45
C PHE A 198 7.45 6.45 -2.85
N PRO A 199 6.48 7.24 -3.39
CA PRO A 199 6.72 8.64 -3.73
C PRO A 199 7.07 9.51 -2.52
N VAL A 200 6.50 9.21 -1.35
CA VAL A 200 6.81 9.94 -0.13
C VAL A 200 8.23 9.62 0.34
N PHE A 201 8.62 8.33 0.29
CA PHE A 201 10.01 7.95 0.57
C PHE A 201 10.98 8.60 -0.43
N ALA A 202 10.68 8.58 -1.72
CA ALA A 202 11.51 9.21 -2.75
C ALA A 202 11.67 10.72 -2.51
N TYR A 203 10.61 11.43 -2.13
CA TYR A 203 10.66 12.84 -1.73
C TYR A 203 11.63 13.07 -0.57
N PHE A 204 11.55 12.24 0.48
CA PHE A 204 12.45 12.37 1.64
C PHE A 204 13.90 12.11 1.28
N LEU A 205 14.17 11.03 0.56
CA LEU A 205 15.52 10.68 0.12
C LEU A 205 16.10 11.77 -0.81
N ALA A 206 15.26 12.40 -1.63
CA ALA A 206 15.66 13.53 -2.46
C ALA A 206 16.04 14.76 -1.63
N LYS A 207 15.23 15.06 -0.61
CA LYS A 207 15.45 16.22 0.25
C LYS A 207 16.76 16.15 1.03
N ILE A 208 17.12 14.97 1.53
CA ILE A 208 18.39 14.73 2.23
C ILE A 208 19.59 14.54 1.27
N GLY A 209 19.37 14.59 -0.05
CA GLY A 209 20.42 14.51 -1.07
C GLY A 209 20.89 13.09 -1.42
N VAL A 210 20.27 12.04 -0.85
CA VAL A 210 20.61 10.64 -1.15
C VAL A 210 20.14 10.24 -2.56
N LEU A 211 18.99 10.76 -2.99
CA LEU A 211 18.37 10.42 -4.27
C LEU A 211 18.34 11.61 -5.21
N THR A 212 18.99 11.51 -6.37
CA THR A 212 18.97 12.58 -7.38
C THR A 212 18.04 12.22 -8.55
N PRO A 213 17.46 13.22 -9.25
CA PRO A 213 16.63 12.96 -10.43
C PRO A 213 17.42 12.24 -11.53
N HIS A 214 18.71 12.56 -11.65
CA HIS A 214 19.62 11.91 -12.59
C HIS A 214 19.77 10.42 -12.27
N PHE A 215 19.97 10.07 -10.99
CA PHE A 215 20.06 8.67 -10.56
C PHE A 215 18.81 7.86 -10.94
N LEU A 216 17.62 8.35 -10.60
CA LEU A 216 16.37 7.66 -10.96
C LEU A 216 16.17 7.52 -12.48
N ARG A 217 16.60 8.50 -13.28
CA ARG A 217 16.51 8.43 -14.74
C ARG A 217 17.49 7.42 -15.33
N THR A 218 18.71 7.37 -14.83
CA THR A 218 19.75 6.44 -15.29
C THR A 218 19.36 4.98 -14.99
N TYR A 219 18.78 4.71 -13.82
CA TYR A 219 18.39 3.37 -13.41
C TYR A 219 16.96 2.96 -13.82
N ARG A 220 16.29 3.69 -14.73
CA ARG A 220 14.92 3.37 -15.21
C ARG A 220 14.72 1.91 -15.61
N LYS A 221 15.68 1.33 -16.35
CA LYS A 221 15.59 -0.07 -16.80
C LYS A 221 15.66 -1.06 -15.63
N HIS A 222 16.42 -0.75 -14.59
CA HIS A 222 16.52 -1.57 -13.38
C HIS A 222 15.28 -1.43 -12.51
N ALA A 223 14.76 -0.19 -12.38
CA ALA A 223 13.51 0.08 -11.67
C ALA A 223 12.33 -0.68 -12.29
N LEU A 224 12.28 -0.80 -13.61
CA LEU A 224 11.27 -1.61 -14.30
C LEU A 224 11.32 -3.07 -13.82
N VAL A 225 12.50 -3.68 -13.75
CA VAL A 225 12.65 -5.06 -13.25
C VAL A 225 12.20 -5.17 -11.79
N VAL A 226 12.62 -4.24 -10.93
CA VAL A 226 12.20 -4.21 -9.52
C VAL A 226 10.68 -4.07 -9.39
N ILE A 227 10.05 -3.25 -10.22
CA ILE A 227 8.59 -3.07 -10.25
C ILE A 227 7.89 -4.37 -10.61
N PHE A 228 8.37 -5.10 -11.62
CA PHE A 228 7.79 -6.40 -11.96
C PHE A 228 7.98 -7.44 -10.85
N VAL A 229 9.14 -7.43 -10.17
CA VAL A 229 9.37 -8.29 -9.00
C VAL A 229 8.41 -7.94 -7.87
N LEU A 230 8.24 -6.65 -7.55
CA LEU A 230 7.28 -6.21 -6.54
C LEU A 230 5.84 -6.58 -6.91
N ALA A 231 5.45 -6.37 -8.17
CA ALA A 231 4.14 -6.77 -8.67
C ALA A 231 3.91 -8.29 -8.49
N ALA A 232 4.90 -9.12 -8.86
CA ALA A 232 4.81 -10.58 -8.73
C ALA A 232 4.71 -11.07 -7.28
N VAL A 233 5.28 -10.33 -6.32
CA VAL A 233 5.17 -10.65 -4.89
C VAL A 233 3.82 -10.26 -4.31
N ILE A 234 3.22 -9.17 -4.81
CA ILE A 234 1.96 -8.63 -4.30
C ILE A 234 0.75 -9.36 -4.88
N THR A 235 0.79 -9.70 -6.17
CA THR A 235 -0.28 -10.43 -6.85
C THR A 235 -0.07 -11.94 -6.72
N PRO A 236 -1.09 -12.78 -6.96
CA PRO A 236 -0.96 -14.24 -6.86
C PRO A 236 -0.11 -14.87 -7.98
N SER A 237 0.95 -14.19 -8.45
CA SER A 237 1.92 -14.65 -9.45
C SER A 237 1.32 -15.08 -10.80
N ASP A 238 0.15 -14.56 -11.18
CA ASP A 238 -0.38 -14.64 -12.54
C ASP A 238 0.06 -13.43 -13.40
N ILE A 239 0.32 -13.69 -14.70
CA ILE A 239 0.91 -12.71 -15.61
C ILE A 239 0.00 -11.48 -15.80
N MET A 240 -1.33 -11.69 -15.91
CA MET A 240 -2.26 -10.60 -16.20
C MET A 240 -2.43 -9.65 -15.01
N SER A 241 -2.65 -10.18 -13.80
CA SER A 241 -2.73 -9.34 -12.59
C SER A 241 -1.40 -8.66 -12.31
N MET A 242 -0.27 -9.34 -12.54
CA MET A 242 1.06 -8.74 -12.41
C MET A 242 1.24 -7.56 -13.37
N MET A 243 0.84 -7.69 -14.64
CA MET A 243 0.92 -6.60 -15.62
C MET A 243 0.07 -5.40 -15.19
N ILE A 244 -1.13 -5.64 -14.67
CA ILE A 244 -2.01 -4.56 -14.20
C ILE A 244 -1.49 -3.90 -12.95
N ALA A 245 -0.90 -4.66 -12.02
CA ALA A 245 -0.21 -4.12 -10.86
C ALA A 245 1.01 -3.28 -11.24
N ALA A 246 1.73 -3.66 -12.31
CA ALA A 246 2.91 -2.94 -12.77
C ALA A 246 2.59 -1.54 -13.31
N ILE A 247 1.41 -1.33 -13.91
CA ILE A 247 0.98 -0.02 -14.44
C ILE A 247 1.00 1.11 -13.37
N PRO A 248 0.27 1.01 -12.24
CA PRO A 248 0.30 2.02 -11.20
C PRO A 248 1.69 2.12 -10.54
N LEU A 249 2.42 1.02 -10.40
CA LEU A 249 3.80 1.02 -9.89
C LEU A 249 4.74 1.86 -10.78
N LEU A 250 4.66 1.69 -12.11
CA LEU A 250 5.41 2.49 -13.08
C LEU A 250 5.01 3.96 -13.04
N PHE A 251 3.71 4.24 -12.90
CA PHE A 251 3.20 5.59 -12.73
C PHE A 251 3.76 6.25 -11.46
N LEU A 252 3.74 5.56 -10.33
CA LEU A 252 4.32 6.04 -9.07
C LEU A 252 5.82 6.29 -9.18
N TYR A 253 6.55 5.45 -9.92
CA TYR A 253 7.97 5.65 -10.16
C TYR A 253 8.25 6.92 -10.97
N GLU A 254 7.51 7.14 -12.05
CA GLU A 254 7.67 8.37 -12.86
C GLU A 254 7.22 9.61 -12.09
N PHE A 255 6.15 9.51 -11.30
CA PHE A 255 5.72 10.56 -10.39
C PHE A 255 6.80 10.88 -9.33
N SER A 256 7.50 9.86 -8.84
CA SER A 256 8.63 10.03 -7.90
C SER A 256 9.81 10.75 -8.54
N ILE A 257 10.11 10.47 -9.83
CA ILE A 257 11.11 11.22 -10.60
C ILE A 257 10.72 12.70 -10.69
N TYR A 258 9.45 12.98 -10.99
CA TYR A 258 8.94 14.35 -11.07
C TYR A 258 9.08 15.10 -9.73
N ILE A 259 8.68 14.48 -8.63
CA ILE A 259 8.82 15.05 -7.29
C ILE A 259 10.29 15.34 -6.94
N THR A 260 11.17 14.37 -7.20
CA THR A 260 12.62 14.49 -6.93
C THR A 260 13.20 15.66 -7.73
N GLN A 261 12.80 15.82 -9.00
CA GLN A 261 13.23 16.95 -9.84
C GLN A 261 12.77 18.30 -9.28
N TYR A 262 11.53 18.38 -8.81
CA TYR A 262 11.00 19.60 -8.21
C TYR A 262 11.81 20.01 -6.96
N VAL A 263 12.13 19.05 -6.09
CA VAL A 263 12.93 19.29 -4.88
C VAL A 263 14.34 19.77 -5.25
N PHE A 264 14.99 19.11 -6.21
CA PHE A 264 16.34 19.44 -6.64
C PHE A 264 16.44 20.85 -7.24
N ASN A 265 15.47 21.23 -8.10
CA ASN A 265 15.42 22.58 -8.67
C ASN A 265 15.24 23.66 -7.59
N LYS A 266 14.43 23.37 -6.56
CA LYS A 266 14.19 24.31 -5.45
C LYS A 266 15.44 24.50 -4.58
N GLN A 267 16.24 23.45 -4.38
CA GLN A 267 17.54 23.54 -3.70
C GLN A 267 18.52 24.40 -4.50
N ILE A 268 18.67 24.17 -5.80
CA ILE A 268 19.55 25.00 -6.66
C ILE A 268 19.17 26.49 -6.61
N GLU A 269 17.88 26.81 -6.69
CA GLU A 269 17.42 28.20 -6.63
C GLU A 269 17.67 28.84 -5.25
N ARG A 270 17.62 28.06 -4.18
CA ARG A 270 17.99 28.54 -2.85
C ARG A 270 19.49 28.83 -2.77
N ASP A 271 20.33 27.91 -3.24
CA ASP A 271 21.79 28.06 -3.22
C ASP A 271 22.24 29.27 -4.06
N LYS A 272 21.63 29.49 -5.23
CA LYS A 272 21.87 30.69 -6.05
C LYS A 272 21.50 31.98 -5.32
N ARG A 273 20.39 32.01 -4.57
CA ARG A 273 19.96 33.19 -3.80
C ARG A 273 20.89 33.48 -2.63
N GLU A 274 21.44 32.44 -2.01
CA GLU A 274 22.44 32.58 -0.94
C GLU A 274 23.76 33.12 -1.52
N LEU A 275 24.18 32.64 -2.70
CA LEU A 275 25.36 33.15 -3.41
C LEU A 275 25.21 34.60 -3.91
N MET A 276 24.01 35.04 -4.30
CA MET A 276 23.76 36.44 -4.72
C MET A 276 23.68 37.43 -3.54
N LYS A 277 23.61 36.94 -2.29
CA LYS A 277 23.54 37.77 -1.09
C LYS A 277 24.91 37.99 -0.41
N ASN A 278 25.93 37.23 -0.81
CA ASN A 278 27.31 37.35 -0.34
C ASN A 278 28.17 38.07 -1.39
#